data_AF-A0A7D4CFS1-F1
#
_entry.id   AF-A0A7D4CFS1-F1
#
_cell.length_a   1.000
_cell.length_b   1.000
_cell.length_c   1.000
_cell.angle_alpha   90.00
_cell.angle_beta   90.00
_cell.angle_gamma   90.00
#
_symmetry.space_group_name_H-M   'P 1'
#
loop_
_entity.id
_entity.type
_entity.pdbx_description
1 polymer ?
#
loop_
_entity_poly.entity_id
_entity_poly.type
_entity_poly.pdbx_seq_one_letter_code
_entity_poly.pdbx_strand_id
1 'polypeptide(L)' 'MNILEARRVTKKVKSRTLIKKMSFTVSSGDVCGFLGPNGSGKTTMIQM' A
#
# COMPACT_ATOMS: atom_id res chain seq x y z
N MET A 1 -2.28 19.42 2.38
CA MET A 1 -3.58 18.74 2.65
C MET A 1 -3.42 17.30 2.23
N ASN A 2 -3.54 16.36 3.17
CA ASN A 2 -3.36 14.93 2.87
C ASN A 2 -4.61 14.44 2.13
N ILE A 3 -4.42 13.83 0.98
CA ILE A 3 -5.52 13.32 0.15
C ILE A 3 -5.75 11.82 0.38
N LEU A 4 -4.72 11.11 0.86
CA LEU A 4 -4.80 9.69 1.19
C LEU A 4 -3.90 9.39 2.38
N GLU A 5 -4.43 8.58 3.30
CA GLU A 5 -3.71 8.12 4.47
C GLU A 5 -3.99 6.64 4.73
N ALA A 6 -2.93 5.85 4.81
CA ALA A 6 -2.95 4.46 5.23
C ALA A 6 -2.30 4.35 6.61
N ARG A 7 -3.03 3.77 7.58
CA ARG A 7 -2.52 3.56 8.95
C ARG A 7 -2.48 2.08 9.29
N ARG A 8 -1.26 1.54 9.46
CA ARG A 8 -0.99 0.15 9.89
C ARG A 8 -1.77 -0.92 9.11
N VAL A 9 -1.97 -0.68 7.81
CA VAL A 9 -2.73 -1.57 6.91
C VAL A 9 -2.05 -2.92 6.83
N THR A 10 -2.83 -3.98 7.01
CA THR A 10 -2.39 -5.37 6.84
C THR A 10 -3.36 -6.05 5.89
N LYS A 11 -2.83 -6.70 4.85
CA LYS A 11 -3.62 -7.45 3.88
C LYS A 11 -3.08 -8.84 3.72
N LYS A 12 -3.99 -9.81 3.88
CA LYS A 12 -3.75 -11.22 3.61
C LYS A 12 -4.52 -11.63 2.37
N VAL A 13 -3.90 -12.47 1.55
CA VAL A 13 -4.51 -13.11 0.39
C VAL A 13 -4.23 -14.59 0.51
N LYS A 14 -5.29 -15.40 0.56
CA LYS A 14 -5.21 -16.82 0.94
C LYS A 14 -4.44 -16.97 2.27
N SER A 15 -3.43 -17.83 2.31
CA SER A 15 -2.57 -18.07 3.47
C SER A 15 -1.39 -17.10 3.60
N ARG A 16 -1.19 -16.15 2.68
CA ARG A 16 -0.03 -15.25 2.66
C ARG A 16 -0.38 -13.85 3.14
N THR A 17 0.47 -13.29 3.99
CA THR A 17 0.42 -11.86 4.33
C THR A 17 1.22 -11.09 3.29
N LEU A 18 0.55 -10.37 2.39
CA LEU A 18 1.21 -9.59 1.34
C LEU A 18 1.66 -8.22 1.86
N ILE A 19 0.86 -7.62 2.74
CA ILE A 19 1.16 -6.34 3.38
C ILE A 19 1.05 -6.54 4.88
N LYS A 20 2.06 -6.07 5.63
CA LYS A 20 2.10 -6.16 7.09
C LYS A 20 2.31 -4.78 7.71
N LYS A 21 1.29 -4.27 8.40
CA LYS A 21 1.33 -3.01 9.18
C LYS A 21 1.91 -1.80 8.43
N MET A 22 1.60 -1.65 7.15
CA MET A 22 2.10 -0.55 6.33
C MET A 22 1.38 0.76 6.67
N SER A 23 2.14 1.84 6.84
CA SER A 23 1.59 3.18 7.03
C SER A 23 2.25 4.15 6.05
N PHE A 24 1.45 4.98 5.37
CA PHE A 24 1.94 6.04 4.51
C PHE A 24 0.87 7.11 4.32
N THR A 25 1.30 8.29 3.91
CA THR A 25 0.44 9.43 3.58
C THR A 25 0.81 9.94 2.21
N VAL A 26 -0.19 10.35 1.43
CA VAL A 26 -0.01 11.02 0.14
C VAL A 26 -0.63 12.40 0.25
N SER A 27 0.18 13.41 -0.06
CA SER A 27 -0.23 14.81 -0.08
C SER A 27 -0.75 15.20 -1.46
N SER A 28 -1.55 16.26 -1.50
CA SER A 28 -1.96 16.85 -2.78
C SER A 28 -0.74 17.27 -3.59
N GLY A 29 -0.68 16.86 -4.86
CA GLY A 29 0.43 17.14 -5.78
C GLY A 29 1.52 16.07 -5.81
N ASP A 30 1.52 15.11 -4.89
CA ASP A 30 2.50 14.02 -4.90
C ASP A 30 2.28 13.08 -6.10
N VAL A 31 3.37 12.71 -6.76
CA VAL A 31 3.41 11.60 -7.71
C VAL A 31 4.16 10.45 -7.06
N CYS A 32 3.42 9.44 -6.60
CA CYS A 32 3.97 8.29 -5.90
C CYS A 32 3.66 6.97 -6.62
N GLY A 33 4.52 5.98 -6.45
CA GLY A 33 4.32 4.62 -6.96
C GLY A 33 4.91 3.57 -6.02
N PHE A 34 4.38 2.35 -6.08
CA PHE A 34 4.95 1.22 -5.35
C PHE A 34 6.03 0.53 -6.19
N LEU A 35 7.22 0.34 -5.62
CA LEU A 35 8.35 -0.37 -6.25
C LEU A 35 8.65 -1.68 -5.52
N GLY A 36 9.00 -2.73 -6.26
CA GLY A 36 9.39 -4.02 -5.69
C GLY A 36 9.15 -5.20 -6.64
N PRO A 37 9.62 -6.41 -6.29
CA PRO A 37 9.51 -7.61 -7.12
C PRO A 37 8.06 -8.07 -7.31
N ASN A 38 7.82 -8.96 -8.28
CA ASN A 38 6.50 -9.54 -8.49
C ASN A 38 6.01 -10.29 -7.23
N GLY A 39 4.73 -10.12 -6.92
CA GLY A 39 4.13 -10.69 -5.72
C GLY A 39 4.36 -9.91 -4.42
N SER A 40 5.06 -8.77 -4.43
CA SER A 40 5.30 -7.96 -3.21
C SER A 40 4.08 -7.18 -2.68
N GLY A 41 2.91 -7.30 -3.32
CA GLY A 41 1.68 -6.64 -2.86
C GLY A 41 1.38 -5.27 -3.48
N LYS A 42 2.13 -4.83 -4.51
CA LYS A 42 1.94 -3.52 -5.18
C LYS A 42 0.54 -3.32 -5.77
N THR A 43 0.14 -4.20 -6.69
CA THR A 43 -1.20 -4.12 -7.31
C THR A 43 -2.30 -4.28 -6.26
N THR A 44 -2.06 -5.15 -5.27
CA THR A 44 -2.98 -5.31 -4.14
C THR A 44 -3.14 -4.01 -3.34
N MET A 45 -2.09 -3.20 -3.16
CA MET A 45 -2.18 -1.89 -2.53
C MET A 45 -2.98 -0.88 -3.35
N ILE A 46 -2.79 -0.87 -4.67
CA ILE A 46 -3.47 0.09 -5.56
C ILE A 46 -4.98 -0.19 -5.65
N GLN A 47 -5.39 -1.45 -5.49
CA GLN A 47 -6.79 -1.88 -5.62
C GLN A 47 -7.58 -1.85 -4.30
N MET A 48 -6.95 -1.49 -3.18
CA MET A 48 -7.60 -1.38 -1.87
C MET A 48 -8.25 0.00 -1.69
#